data_AF-A0A1V4KQI6-F1
#
_entry.id   AF-A0A1V4KQI6-F1
#
_cell.length_a   1.000
_cell.length_b   1.000
_cell.length_c   1.000
_cell.angle_alpha   90.00
_cell.angle_beta   90.00
_cell.angle_gamma   90.00
#
_symmetry.space_group_name_H-M   'P 1'
#
loop_
_entity.id
_entity.type
_entity.pdbx_description
1 polymer ?
#
loop_
_entity_poly.entity_id
_entity_poly.type
_entity_poly.pdbx_seq_one_letter_code
_entity_poly.pdbx_strand_id
1 'polypeptide(L)'
;MTGEPVTVLLRRLQALQGERAEAYRLLEEGHQAYLSSAPHYDFPRYRQLVHEITLTFSGISREVLSITGRLRDELARPDLAQHLTRLQEREQEKLQLTAQLQLARQRAQDEPDVDAHQQEVRELKHKLIKTIEAISEILQDLKYDSEEVE
;
A
#
# COMPACT_ATOMS: atom_id res chain seq x y z
N MET A 1 24.56 2.34 24.71
CA MET A 1 23.76 2.68 23.53
C MET A 1 22.30 2.53 23.94
N THR A 2 21.58 3.64 24.08
CA THR A 2 20.14 3.58 24.38
C THR A 2 19.43 3.27 23.07
N GLY A 3 19.34 1.97 22.74
CA GLY A 3 18.55 1.50 21.61
C GLY A 3 17.11 1.99 21.78
N GLU A 4 16.54 2.57 20.73
CA GLU A 4 15.14 2.96 20.73
C GLU A 4 14.27 1.70 20.98
N PRO A 5 13.31 1.74 21.92
CA PRO A 5 12.51 0.56 22.23
C PRO A 5 11.77 0.04 21.00
N VAL A 6 11.61 -1.28 20.90
CA VAL A 6 10.79 -1.93 19.85
C VAL A 6 9.42 -1.27 19.73
N THR A 7 8.80 -0.91 20.86
CA THR A 7 7.50 -0.23 20.92
C THR A 7 7.47 1.12 20.20
N VAL A 8 8.58 1.86 20.17
CA VAL A 8 8.66 3.15 19.45
C VAL A 8 8.72 2.91 17.95
N LEU A 9 9.50 1.93 17.50
CA LEU A 9 9.55 1.54 16.09
C LEU A 9 8.19 1.06 15.57
N LEU A 10 7.47 0.26 16.38
CA LEU A 10 6.14 -0.23 16.02
C LEU A 10 5.09 0.89 15.98
N ARG A 11 5.15 1.86 16.90
CA ARG A 11 4.30 3.06 16.83
C ARG A 11 4.59 3.87 15.57
N ARG A 12 5.87 4.00 15.17
CA ARG A 12 6.21 4.69 13.92
C ARG A 12 5.70 3.92 12.70
N LEU A 13 5.83 2.59 12.69
CA LEU A 13 5.25 1.75 11.64
C LEU A 13 3.73 1.93 11.53
N GLN A 14 3.02 1.99 12.67
CA GLN A 14 1.58 2.22 12.66
C GLN A 14 1.21 3.59 12.06
N ALA A 15 1.96 4.64 12.40
CA ALA A 15 1.78 5.95 11.79
C ALA A 15 2.02 5.91 10.26
N LEU A 16 3.10 5.25 9.83
CA LEU A 16 3.42 5.04 8.40
C LEU A 16 2.32 4.27 7.66
N GLN A 17 1.69 3.29 8.30
CA GLN A 17 0.53 2.57 7.75
C GLN A 17 -0.70 3.48 7.60
N GLY A 18 -0.92 4.38 8.56
CA GLY A 18 -1.95 5.42 8.45
C GLY A 18 -1.68 6.39 7.29
N GLU A 19 -0.45 6.90 7.18
CA GLU A 19 -0.02 7.76 6.06
C GLU A 19 -0.19 7.05 4.71
N ARG A 20 0.11 5.75 4.64
CA ARG A 20 -0.08 4.93 3.43
C ARG A 20 -1.55 4.77 3.07
N ALA A 21 -2.41 4.50 4.05
CA ALA A 21 -3.85 4.38 3.83
C ALA A 21 -4.45 5.69 3.28
N GLU A 22 -4.02 6.83 3.82
CA GLU A 22 -4.42 8.14 3.34
C GLU A 22 -3.93 8.41 1.91
N ALA A 23 -2.69 8.06 1.58
CA ALA A 23 -2.17 8.15 0.22
C ALA A 23 -3.00 7.32 -0.79
N TYR A 24 -3.45 6.11 -0.41
CA TYR A 24 -4.36 5.31 -1.23
C TYR A 24 -5.74 5.98 -1.40
N ARG A 25 -6.28 6.59 -0.34
CA ARG A 25 -7.55 7.33 -0.41
C ARG A 25 -7.46 8.48 -1.41
N LEU A 26 -6.42 9.31 -1.30
CA LEU A 26 -6.18 10.42 -2.22
C LEU A 26 -5.98 9.95 -3.67
N LEU A 27 -5.30 8.81 -3.86
CA LEU A 27 -5.09 8.24 -5.20
C LEU A 27 -6.40 7.80 -5.84
N GLU A 28 -7.29 7.16 -5.07
CA GLU A 28 -8.60 6.73 -5.54
C GLU A 28 -9.50 7.93 -5.86
N GLU A 29 -9.56 8.94 -4.98
CA GLU A 29 -10.33 10.16 -5.20
C GLU A 29 -9.88 10.92 -6.45
N GLY A 30 -8.56 11.05 -6.62
CA GLY A 30 -7.99 11.65 -7.80
C GLY A 30 -8.30 10.89 -9.08
N HIS A 31 -8.28 9.56 -9.02
CA HIS A 31 -8.63 8.73 -10.17
C HIS A 31 -10.13 8.79 -10.50
N GLN A 32 -11.01 8.85 -9.50
CA GLN A 32 -12.44 9.07 -9.73
C GLN A 32 -12.70 10.43 -10.37
N ALA A 33 -12.04 11.49 -9.89
CA ALA A 33 -12.11 12.81 -10.51
C ALA A 33 -11.60 12.79 -11.96
N TYR A 34 -10.48 12.09 -12.22
CA TYR A 34 -9.95 11.89 -13.56
C TYR A 34 -10.96 11.16 -14.47
N LEU A 35 -11.53 10.03 -14.04
CA LEU A 35 -12.53 9.29 -14.83
C LEU A 35 -13.80 10.11 -15.09
N SER A 36 -14.21 10.96 -14.14
CA SER A 36 -15.39 11.83 -14.30
C SER A 36 -15.22 12.92 -15.38
N SER A 37 -13.97 13.20 -15.80
CA SER A 37 -13.68 14.15 -16.87
C SER A 37 -13.81 13.57 -18.29
N ALA A 38 -14.26 12.32 -18.42
CA ALA A 38 -14.47 11.70 -19.73
C ALA A 38 -15.46 12.48 -20.62
N PRO A 39 -15.27 12.48 -21.95
CA PRO A 39 -14.18 11.82 -22.68
C PRO A 39 -12.87 12.65 -22.70
N HIS A 40 -12.89 13.88 -22.15
CA HIS A 40 -11.76 14.82 -22.20
C HIS A 40 -10.92 14.77 -20.93
N TYR A 41 -10.28 13.62 -20.74
CA TYR A 41 -9.44 13.33 -19.58
C TYR A 41 -8.41 14.42 -19.27
N ASP A 42 -8.42 14.96 -18.04
CA ASP A 42 -7.37 15.85 -17.53
C ASP A 42 -6.14 15.04 -17.07
N PHE A 43 -5.47 14.42 -18.04
CA PHE A 43 -4.29 13.61 -17.79
C PHE A 43 -3.12 14.38 -17.15
N PRO A 44 -2.81 15.64 -17.54
CA PRO A 44 -1.74 16.39 -16.88
C PRO A 44 -1.93 16.54 -15.38
N ARG A 45 -3.15 16.89 -14.94
CA ARG A 45 -3.47 17.02 -13.51
C ARG A 45 -3.39 15.69 -12.79
N TYR A 46 -3.96 14.63 -13.37
CA TYR A 46 -3.93 13.31 -12.76
C TYR A 46 -2.51 12.75 -12.64
N ARG A 47 -1.68 12.92 -13.69
CA ARG A 47 -0.27 12.52 -13.66
C ARG A 47 0.51 13.23 -12.56
N GLN A 48 0.28 14.52 -12.35
CA GLN A 48 0.92 15.26 -11.26
C GLN A 48 0.56 14.65 -9.89
N LEU A 49 -0.73 14.38 -9.66
CA LEU A 49 -1.19 13.74 -8.43
C LEU A 49 -0.53 12.36 -8.22
N VAL A 50 -0.51 11.52 -9.27
CA VAL A 50 0.14 10.20 -9.23
C VAL A 50 1.62 10.33 -8.86
N HIS A 51 2.32 11.34 -9.39
CA HIS A 51 3.71 11.60 -9.05
C HIS A 51 3.90 11.96 -7.57
N GLU A 52 3.10 12.90 -7.05
CA GLU A 52 3.14 13.32 -5.64
C GLU A 52 2.88 12.14 -4.70
N ILE A 53 1.86 11.34 -5.00
CA ILE A 53 1.52 10.15 -4.22
C ILE A 53 2.63 9.07 -4.28
N THR A 54 3.26 8.90 -5.45
CA THR A 54 4.37 7.96 -5.62
C THR A 54 5.57 8.34 -4.74
N LEU A 55 5.85 9.65 -4.60
CA LEU A 55 6.89 10.13 -3.69
C LEU A 55 6.55 9.78 -2.23
N THR A 56 5.29 9.94 -1.82
CA THR A 56 4.81 9.54 -0.49
C THR A 56 5.00 8.04 -0.25
N PHE A 57 4.55 7.17 -1.15
CA PHE A 57 4.76 5.72 -1.03
C PHE A 57 6.24 5.34 -0.96
N SER A 58 7.08 6.02 -1.73
CA SER A 58 8.54 5.80 -1.73
C SER A 58 9.18 6.23 -0.41
N GLY A 59 8.75 7.35 0.17
CA GLY A 59 9.17 7.81 1.49
C GLY A 59 8.83 6.80 2.58
N ILE A 60 7.56 6.39 2.63
CA ILE A 60 7.07 5.39 3.60
C ILE A 60 7.87 4.09 3.46
N SER A 61 8.06 3.58 2.24
CA SER A 61 8.77 2.32 2.00
C SER A 61 10.23 2.36 2.46
N ARG A 62 10.93 3.48 2.23
CA ARG A 62 12.31 3.67 2.71
C ARG A 62 12.38 3.64 4.23
N GLU A 63 11.42 4.28 4.89
CA GLU A 63 11.40 4.32 6.36
C GLU A 63 11.06 2.95 6.96
N VAL A 64 10.11 2.21 6.38
CA VAL A 64 9.83 0.82 6.79
C VAL A 64 11.07 -0.05 6.63
N LEU A 65 11.81 0.06 5.52
CA LEU A 65 13.08 -0.67 5.33
C LEU A 65 14.13 -0.30 6.38
N SER A 66 14.19 0.97 6.81
CA SER A 66 15.06 1.40 7.90
C SER A 66 14.65 0.75 9.23
N ILE A 67 13.35 0.72 9.55
CA ILE A 67 12.82 0.05 10.73
C ILE A 67 13.18 -1.45 10.70
N THR A 68 12.99 -2.11 9.56
CA THR A 68 13.35 -3.53 9.37
C THR A 68 14.83 -3.79 9.66
N GLY A 69 15.72 -2.93 9.17
CA GLY A 69 17.16 -3.02 9.45
C GLY A 69 17.45 -2.91 10.94
N ARG A 70 16.86 -1.93 11.62
CA ARG A 70 17.08 -1.70 13.06
C ARG A 70 16.55 -2.85 13.93
N LEU A 71 15.37 -3.39 13.61
CA LEU A 71 14.84 -4.56 14.30
C LEU A 71 15.80 -5.75 14.24
N ARG A 72 16.36 -6.03 13.06
CA ARG A 72 17.28 -7.14 12.84
C ARG A 72 18.66 -6.88 13.45
N ASP A 73 19.24 -5.72 13.17
CA ASP A 73 20.68 -5.46 13.35
C ASP A 73 20.99 -4.78 14.70
N GLU A 74 20.04 -4.03 15.28
CA GLU A 74 20.24 -3.27 16.54
C GLU A 74 19.48 -3.86 17.73
N LEU A 75 18.27 -4.40 17.49
CA LEU A 75 17.36 -4.83 18.56
C LEU A 75 17.22 -6.35 18.70
N ALA A 76 17.94 -7.14 17.90
CA ALA A 76 17.92 -8.60 17.91
C ALA A 76 16.49 -9.20 17.81
N ARG A 77 15.63 -8.56 17.00
CA ARG A 77 14.27 -8.99 16.68
C ARG A 77 14.13 -9.34 15.18
N PRO A 78 14.83 -10.38 14.68
CA PRO A 78 14.75 -10.80 13.29
C PRO A 78 13.36 -11.34 12.90
N ASP A 79 12.60 -11.85 13.88
CA ASP A 79 11.20 -12.26 13.79
C ASP A 79 10.31 -11.09 13.34
N LEU A 80 10.38 -9.95 14.03
CA LEU A 80 9.62 -8.75 13.66
C LEU A 80 10.10 -8.17 12.32
N ALA A 81 11.41 -8.20 12.05
CA ALA A 81 11.97 -7.77 10.77
C ALA A 81 11.43 -8.61 9.59
N GLN A 82 11.19 -9.91 9.79
CA GLN A 82 10.62 -10.80 8.77
C GLN A 82 9.17 -10.41 8.44
N HIS A 83 8.37 -10.06 9.45
CA HIS A 83 7.02 -9.54 9.24
C HIS A 83 7.02 -8.26 8.41
N LEU A 84 7.90 -7.31 8.71
CA LEU A 84 8.01 -6.07 7.91
C LEU A 84 8.47 -6.32 6.48
N THR A 85 9.30 -7.34 6.25
CA THR A 85 9.70 -7.75 4.90
C THR A 85 8.49 -8.25 4.12
N ARG A 86 7.72 -9.19 4.69
CA ARG A 86 6.46 -9.70 4.09
C ARG A 86 5.45 -8.57 3.87
N LEU A 87 5.34 -7.64 4.82
CA LEU A 87 4.48 -6.47 4.73
C LEU A 87 4.84 -5.61 3.51
N GLN A 88 6.13 -5.31 3.29
CA GLN A 88 6.58 -4.53 2.14
C GLN A 88 6.30 -5.22 0.81
N GLU A 89 6.45 -6.55 0.74
CA GLU A 89 6.09 -7.33 -0.47
C GLU A 89 4.60 -7.21 -0.79
N ARG A 90 3.73 -7.38 0.21
CA ARG A 90 2.27 -7.25 0.02
C ARG A 90 1.83 -5.83 -0.31
N GLU A 91 2.52 -4.83 0.24
CA GLU A 91 2.22 -3.42 -0.05
C GLU A 91 2.64 -3.03 -1.47
N GLN A 92 3.74 -3.60 -1.96
CA GLN A 92 4.15 -3.49 -3.35
C GLN A 92 3.12 -4.17 -4.28
N GLU A 93 2.68 -5.39 -3.95
CA GLU A 93 1.64 -6.10 -4.70
C GLU A 93 0.33 -5.29 -4.74
N LYS A 94 -0.10 -4.73 -3.60
CA LYS A 94 -1.29 -3.87 -3.50
C LYS A 94 -1.18 -2.64 -4.40
N LEU A 95 -0.03 -1.98 -4.44
CA LEU A 95 0.19 -0.81 -5.28
C LEU A 95 0.11 -1.17 -6.78
N GLN A 96 0.72 -2.28 -7.17
CA GLN A 96 0.66 -2.78 -8.55
C GLN A 96 -0.77 -3.14 -8.97
N LEU A 97 -1.51 -3.86 -8.12
CA LEU A 97 -2.91 -4.21 -8.37
C LEU A 97 -3.80 -2.96 -8.44
N THR A 98 -3.51 -1.94 -7.62
CA THR A 98 -4.24 -0.66 -7.66
C THR A 98 -4.04 0.04 -9.01
N ALA A 99 -2.81 0.14 -9.49
CA ALA A 99 -2.53 0.73 -10.81
C ALA A 99 -3.21 -0.06 -11.95
N GLN A 100 -3.14 -1.39 -11.93
CA GLN A 100 -3.83 -2.25 -12.91
C GLN A 100 -5.35 -2.04 -12.87
N LEU A 101 -5.93 -1.96 -11.67
CA LEU A 101 -7.35 -1.74 -11.49
C LEU A 101 -7.80 -0.37 -12.02
N GLN A 102 -6.98 0.67 -11.86
CA GLN A 102 -7.26 2.00 -12.41
C GLN A 102 -7.33 1.96 -13.94
N LEU A 103 -6.35 1.35 -14.59
CA LEU A 103 -6.33 1.17 -16.05
C LEU A 103 -7.51 0.31 -16.54
N ALA A 104 -7.83 -0.79 -15.85
CA ALA A 104 -8.97 -1.64 -16.19
C ALA A 104 -10.31 -0.89 -16.05
N ARG A 105 -10.48 -0.07 -15.02
CA ARG A 105 -11.67 0.78 -14.85
C ARG A 105 -11.81 1.81 -15.96
N GLN A 106 -10.71 2.44 -16.37
CA GLN A 106 -10.75 3.37 -17.50
C GLN A 106 -11.20 2.65 -18.79
N ARG A 107 -10.59 1.51 -19.13
CA ARG A 107 -10.99 0.71 -20.31
C ARG A 107 -12.46 0.29 -20.26
N ALA A 108 -12.92 -0.17 -19.10
CA ALA A 108 -14.31 -0.56 -18.90
C ALA A 108 -15.31 0.61 -19.02
N GLN A 109 -14.86 1.85 -18.82
CA GLN A 109 -15.65 3.07 -19.01
C GLN A 109 -15.62 3.54 -20.47
N ASP A 110 -14.45 3.47 -21.12
CA ASP A 110 -14.26 3.86 -22.52
C ASP A 110 -14.93 2.87 -23.49
N GLU A 111 -14.98 1.59 -23.13
CA GLU A 111 -15.52 0.48 -23.92
C GLU A 111 -16.53 -0.36 -23.12
N PRO A 112 -17.75 0.17 -22.82
CA PRO A 112 -18.70 -0.49 -21.93
C PRO A 112 -19.31 -1.78 -22.50
N ASP A 113 -19.31 -1.95 -23.82
CA ASP A 113 -19.90 -3.10 -24.51
C ASP A 113 -18.98 -4.35 -24.49
N VAL A 114 -17.77 -4.23 -23.92
CA VAL A 114 -16.79 -5.32 -23.85
C VAL A 114 -16.84 -5.96 -22.47
N ASP A 115 -17.58 -7.07 -22.35
CA ASP A 115 -17.75 -7.84 -21.10
C ASP A 115 -16.42 -8.23 -20.43
N ALA A 116 -15.37 -8.48 -21.22
CA ALA A 116 -14.04 -8.84 -20.72
C ALA A 116 -13.43 -7.75 -19.82
N HIS A 117 -13.65 -6.46 -20.12
CA HIS A 117 -13.12 -5.36 -19.30
C HIS A 117 -13.81 -5.30 -17.93
N GLN A 118 -15.12 -5.54 -17.88
CA GLN A 118 -15.87 -5.61 -16.63
C GLN A 118 -15.45 -6.81 -15.78
N GLN A 119 -15.16 -7.95 -16.42
CA GLN A 119 -14.67 -9.14 -15.74
C GLN A 119 -13.27 -8.90 -15.15
N GLU A 120 -12.35 -8.30 -15.90
CA GLU A 120 -11.00 -7.95 -15.41
C GLU A 120 -11.07 -7.03 -14.17
N VAL A 121 -11.94 -6.02 -14.17
CA VAL A 121 -12.16 -5.14 -13.01
C VAL A 121 -12.59 -5.94 -11.77
N ARG A 122 -13.49 -6.92 -11.93
CA ARG A 122 -13.95 -7.77 -10.81
C ARG A 122 -12.82 -8.64 -10.27
N GLU A 123 -12.02 -9.25 -11.15
CA GLU A 123 -10.89 -10.09 -10.76
C GLU A 123 -9.81 -9.30 -10.02
N LEU A 124 -9.47 -8.11 -10.52
CA LEU A 124 -8.49 -7.23 -9.87
C LEU A 124 -8.99 -6.75 -8.51
N LYS A 125 -10.28 -6.42 -8.37
CA LYS A 125 -10.89 -6.11 -7.06
C LYS A 125 -10.76 -7.29 -6.08
N HIS A 126 -11.03 -8.51 -6.53
CA HIS A 126 -10.93 -9.70 -5.70
C HIS A 126 -9.48 -9.96 -5.24
N LYS A 127 -8.51 -9.83 -6.16
CA LYS A 127 -7.09 -9.93 -5.81
C LYS A 127 -6.68 -8.86 -4.78
N LEU A 128 -7.13 -7.62 -4.98
CA LEU A 128 -6.82 -6.52 -4.06
C LEU A 128 -7.37 -6.77 -2.65
N ILE A 129 -8.60 -7.28 -2.53
CA ILE A 129 -9.20 -7.65 -1.23
C ILE A 129 -8.32 -8.68 -0.52
N LYS A 130 -7.94 -9.76 -1.22
CA LYS A 130 -7.06 -10.79 -0.65
C LYS A 130 -5.70 -10.25 -0.21
N THR A 131 -5.11 -9.33 -0.98
CA THR A 131 -3.85 -8.70 -0.60
C THR A 131 -4.01 -7.83 0.65
N ILE A 132 -5.14 -7.11 0.80
CA ILE A 132 -5.44 -6.31 1.99
C ILE A 132 -5.67 -7.20 3.22
N GLU A 133 -6.35 -8.34 3.05
CA GLU A 133 -6.52 -9.35 4.11
C GLU A 133 -5.16 -9.88 4.57
N ALA A 134 -4.28 -10.26 3.62
CA ALA A 134 -2.93 -10.73 3.93
C ALA A 134 -2.07 -9.66 4.65
N ILE A 135 -2.20 -8.37 4.28
CA ILE A 135 -1.55 -7.28 5.00
C ILE A 135 -2.06 -7.19 6.43
N SER A 136 -3.38 -7.31 6.63
CA SER A 136 -4.01 -7.22 7.94
C SER A 136 -3.58 -8.37 8.85
N GLU A 137 -3.48 -9.58 8.31
CA GLU A 137 -2.96 -10.76 9.01
C GLU A 137 -1.50 -10.54 9.45
N ILE A 138 -0.62 -10.07 8.56
CA ILE A 138 0.78 -9.76 8.91
C ILE A 138 0.88 -8.72 10.03
N LEU A 139 0.02 -7.69 10.02
CA LEU A 139 0.01 -6.67 11.08
C LEU A 139 -0.50 -7.23 12.42
N GLN A 140 -1.41 -8.20 12.39
CA GLN A 140 -1.89 -8.90 13.60
C GLN A 140 -0.80 -9.82 14.16
N ASP A 141 -0.15 -10.63 13.32
CA ASP A 141 0.98 -11.48 13.69
C ASP A 141 2.11 -10.65 14.31
N LEU A 142 2.47 -9.53 13.65
CA LEU A 142 3.48 -8.60 14.14
C LEU A 142 3.16 -8.08 15.55
N LYS A 143 1.88 -7.74 15.79
CA LYS A 143 1.44 -7.26 17.10
C LYS A 143 1.59 -8.36 18.15
N TYR A 144 1.10 -9.56 17.85
CA TYR A 144 1.17 -10.71 18.77
C TYR A 144 2.62 -11.04 19.14
N ASP A 145 3.50 -11.19 18.15
CA ASP A 145 4.92 -11.52 18.36
C ASP A 145 5.67 -10.40 19.08
N SER A 146 5.21 -9.14 18.95
CA SER A 146 5.79 -8.03 19.71
C SER A 146 5.47 -8.06 21.20
N GLU A 147 4.35 -8.69 21.59
CA GLU A 147 3.85 -8.77 22.96
C GLU A 147 4.35 -10.03 23.70
N GLU A 148 4.72 -11.13 23.00
CA GLU A 148 5.20 -12.38 23.61
C GLU A 148 6.57 -12.31 24.32
N VAL A 149 7.25 -11.16 24.29
CA VAL A 149 8.63 -10.99 24.79
C VAL A 149 8.75 -9.94 25.92
N GLU A 150 7.62 -9.46 26.46
CA GLU A 150 7.57 -8.71 27.74
C GLU A 150 7.44 -9.66 28.94
#